data_AF-A0A8S9DY54-F1
#
_entry.id   AF-A0A8S9DY54-F1
#
_cell.length_a   1.000
_cell.length_b   1.000
_cell.length_c   1.000
_cell.angle_alpha   90.00
_cell.angle_beta   90.00
_cell.angle_gamma   90.00
#
_symmetry.space_group_name_H-M   'P 1'
#
loop_
_entity.id
_entity.type
_entity.pdbx_description
1 polymer ?
#
loop_
_entity_poly.entity_id
_entity_poly.type
_entity_poly.pdbx_seq_one_letter_code
_entity_poly.pdbx_strand_id
1 'polypeptide(L)'
;MTRRLDENFFRVRFDRLTPKEKQYLRAMAEIGSGPYRTGDIADRLGAKITTLGPVRANLIRKGMVYSPSHGEMAFTVPLFDEFMRRAMPEFQS
;
A
#
# COMPACT_ATOMS: atom_id res chain seq x y z
N MET A 1 0.52 -14.56 -21.75
CA MET A 1 0.65 -15.57 -20.67
C MET A 1 1.00 -14.95 -19.32
N THR A 2 1.53 -13.72 -19.26
CA THR A 2 2.10 -13.08 -18.06
C THR A 2 1.08 -12.57 -17.03
N ARG A 3 -0.04 -11.97 -17.46
CA ARG A 3 -1.02 -11.29 -16.57
C ARG A 3 -1.64 -12.17 -15.46
N ARG A 4 -1.88 -13.47 -15.73
CA ARG A 4 -2.48 -14.40 -14.76
C ARG A 4 -1.51 -14.82 -13.65
N LEU A 5 -0.21 -14.89 -13.95
CA LEU A 5 0.81 -15.21 -12.96
C LEU A 5 0.98 -14.04 -11.97
N ASP A 6 1.01 -12.80 -12.49
CA ASP A 6 1.06 -11.59 -11.67
C ASP A 6 -0.17 -11.46 -10.78
N GLU A 7 -1.37 -11.74 -11.30
CA GLU A 7 -2.61 -11.72 -10.51
C GLU A 7 -2.59 -12.72 -9.36
N ASN A 8 -2.12 -13.95 -9.58
CA ASN A 8 -1.97 -14.94 -8.51
C ASN A 8 -0.89 -14.52 -7.50
N PHE A 9 0.23 -13.97 -7.96
CA PHE A 9 1.30 -13.50 -7.09
C PHE A 9 0.85 -12.33 -6.21
N PHE A 10 0.16 -11.33 -6.78
CA PHE A 10 -0.36 -10.19 -6.04
C PHE A 10 -1.44 -10.60 -5.06
N ARG A 11 -2.34 -11.52 -5.46
CA ARG A 11 -3.41 -12.02 -4.60
C ARG A 11 -2.86 -12.76 -3.37
N VAL A 12 -1.84 -13.61 -3.53
CA VAL A 12 -1.21 -14.31 -2.39
C VAL A 12 -0.60 -13.31 -1.39
N ARG A 13 0.04 -12.24 -1.87
CA ARG A 13 0.58 -11.19 -0.99
C ARG A 13 -0.54 -10.41 -0.30
N PHE A 14 -1.56 -10.02 -1.06
CA PHE A 14 -2.71 -9.28 -0.58
C PHE A 14 -3.50 -10.04 0.49
N ASP A 15 -3.71 -11.35 0.31
CA ASP A 15 -4.48 -12.19 1.23
C ASP A 15 -3.79 -12.32 2.61
N ARG A 16 -2.48 -12.11 2.69
CA ARG A 16 -1.69 -12.10 3.95
C ARG A 16 -1.71 -10.76 4.69
N LEU A 17 -2.41 -9.76 4.16
CA LEU A 17 -2.52 -8.44 4.77
C LEU A 17 -3.75 -8.35 5.67
N THR A 18 -3.58 -7.69 6.81
CA THR A 18 -4.67 -7.28 7.68
C THR A 18 -5.53 -6.20 7.00
N PRO A 19 -6.77 -5.96 7.44
CA PRO A 19 -7.62 -4.91 6.89
C PRO A 19 -6.95 -3.52 6.90
N LYS A 20 -6.27 -3.15 8.00
CA LYS A 20 -5.56 -1.86 8.12
C LYS A 20 -4.37 -1.75 7.17
N GLU A 21 -3.63 -2.83 6.97
CA GLU A 21 -2.53 -2.87 6.00
C GLU A 21 -3.04 -2.71 4.56
N LYS A 22 -4.16 -3.37 4.23
CA LYS A 22 -4.82 -3.21 2.92
C LYS A 22 -5.28 -1.77 2.69
N GLN A 23 -5.91 -1.15 3.68
CA GLN A 23 -6.30 0.28 3.62
C GLN A 23 -5.10 1.20 3.41
N TYR A 24 -3.99 0.97 4.11
CA TYR A 24 -2.77 1.76 3.94
C TYR A 24 -2.21 1.69 2.52
N LEU A 25 -2.05 0.47 1.97
CA LEU A 25 -1.60 0.28 0.60
C LEU A 25 -2.62 0.84 -0.41
N ARG A 26 -3.91 0.78 -0.08
CA ARG A 26 -4.97 1.30 -0.94
C ARG A 26 -4.94 2.83 -0.99
N ALA A 27 -4.67 3.49 0.14
CA ALA A 27 -4.47 4.93 0.22
C ALA A 27 -3.24 5.38 -0.58
N MET A 28 -2.12 4.65 -0.49
CA MET A 28 -0.95 4.90 -1.36
C MET A 28 -1.34 4.85 -2.84
N ALA A 29 -2.14 3.85 -3.24
CA ALA A 29 -2.59 3.70 -4.62
C ALA A 29 -3.57 4.78 -5.11
N GLU A 30 -4.19 5.56 -4.21
CA GLU A 30 -5.02 6.72 -4.57
C GLU A 30 -4.20 7.97 -4.87
N ILE A 31 -3.04 8.12 -4.21
CA ILE A 31 -2.24 9.35 -4.30
C ILE A 31 -1.61 9.50 -5.70
N GLY A 32 -1.35 8.39 -6.40
CA GLY A 32 -0.83 8.37 -7.76
C GLY A 32 0.42 7.51 -7.88
N SER A 33 1.45 8.00 -8.55
CA SER A 33 2.76 7.34 -8.65
C SER A 33 3.70 7.81 -7.54
N GLY A 34 4.37 6.87 -6.87
CA GLY A 34 5.27 7.16 -5.75
C GLY A 34 6.64 7.71 -6.19
N PRO A 35 7.51 8.04 -5.22
CA PRO A 35 7.35 7.83 -3.78
C PRO A 35 6.31 8.75 -3.12
N TYR A 36 5.67 8.24 -2.06
CA TYR A 36 4.53 8.87 -1.37
C TYR A 36 4.95 9.43 -0.01
N ARG A 37 4.56 10.66 0.32
CA ARG A 37 4.80 11.20 1.65
C ARG A 37 3.92 10.49 2.68
N THR A 38 4.48 10.18 3.85
CA THR A 38 3.72 9.56 4.93
C THR A 38 2.61 10.47 5.47
N GLY A 39 2.73 11.79 5.30
CA GLY A 39 1.69 12.77 5.60
C GLY A 39 0.49 12.59 4.68
N ASP A 40 0.70 12.62 3.36
CA ASP A 40 -0.36 12.43 2.36
C ASP A 40 -1.12 11.10 2.56
N ILE A 41 -0.42 10.02 2.93
CA ILE A 41 -1.06 8.73 3.24
C ILE A 41 -1.96 8.86 4.48
N ALA A 42 -1.52 9.59 5.51
CA ALA A 42 -2.31 9.84 6.71
C ALA A 42 -3.55 10.70 6.40
N ASP A 43 -3.37 11.76 5.61
CA ASP A 43 -4.46 12.63 5.20
C ASP A 43 -5.49 11.87 4.36
N ARG A 44 -5.04 11.01 3.44
CA ARG A 44 -5.92 10.17 2.62
C ARG A 44 -6.69 9.13 3.44
N LEU A 45 -6.16 8.72 4.59
CA LEU A 45 -6.80 7.80 5.53
C LEU A 45 -7.61 8.51 6.64
N GLY A 46 -7.64 9.85 6.67
CA GLY A 46 -8.23 10.60 7.79
C GLY A 46 -7.61 10.27 9.15
N ALA A 47 -6.36 9.80 9.17
CA ALA A 47 -5.71 9.23 10.34
C ALA A 47 -4.51 10.07 10.80
N LYS A 48 -4.27 10.13 12.11
CA LYS A 48 -3.05 10.78 12.63
C LYS A 48 -1.83 9.98 12.20
N ILE A 49 -0.82 10.64 11.61
CA ILE A 49 0.42 10.00 11.14
C ILE A 49 1.11 9.13 12.20
N THR A 50 1.03 9.52 13.48
CA THR A 50 1.60 8.77 14.61
C THR A 50 0.96 7.39 14.80
N THR A 51 -0.31 7.24 14.43
CA THR A 51 -1.06 5.96 14.53
C THR A 51 -0.69 4.96 13.44
N LEU A 52 -0.05 5.43 12.36
CA LEU A 52 0.32 4.60 11.22
C LEU A 52 1.68 3.92 11.37
N GLY A 53 2.47 4.29 12.40
CA GLY A 53 3.81 3.76 12.65
C GLY A 53 3.87 2.22 12.68
N PRO A 54 3.03 1.54 13.50
CA PRO A 54 3.02 0.08 13.55
C PRO A 54 2.61 -0.59 12.24
N VAL A 55 1.61 -0.04 11.53
CA VAL A 55 1.14 -0.57 10.23
C VAL A 55 2.25 -0.46 9.19
N ARG A 56 2.91 0.71 9.10
CA ARG A 56 4.06 0.94 8.23
C ARG A 56 5.19 -0.04 8.51
N ALA A 57 5.57 -0.22 9.77
CA ALA A 57 6.65 -1.14 10.16
C ALA A 57 6.33 -2.60 9.77
N ASN A 58 5.07 -3.02 9.92
CA ASN A 58 4.64 -4.36 9.51
C ASN A 58 4.67 -4.54 7.99
N LEU A 59 4.23 -3.55 7.22
CA LEU A 59 4.28 -3.58 5.75
C LEU A 59 5.72 -3.63 5.22
N ILE A 60 6.65 -2.91 5.86
CA ILE A 60 8.09 -3.00 5.56
C ILE A 60 8.61 -4.40 5.84
N ARG A 61 8.31 -4.96 7.02
CA ARG A 61 8.72 -6.33 7.39
C ARG A 61 8.16 -7.40 6.44
N LYS A 62 6.93 -7.19 5.93
CA LYS A 62 6.29 -8.07 4.93
C LYS A 62 6.83 -7.84 3.50
N GLY A 63 7.69 -6.84 3.29
CA GLY A 63 8.25 -6.51 1.98
C GLY A 63 7.20 -5.96 0.99
N MET A 64 6.14 -5.32 1.50
CA MET A 64 5.14 -4.68 0.64
C MET A 64 5.56 -3.26 0.23
N VAL A 65 6.28 -2.59 1.13
CA VAL A 65 6.74 -1.22 0.96
C VAL A 65 8.15 -1.06 1.51
N TYR A 66 8.85 -0.03 1.06
CA TYR A 66 10.13 0.41 1.61
C TYR A 66 10.16 1.93 1.70
N SER A 67 11.16 2.48 2.41
CA SER A 67 11.36 3.92 2.54
C SER A 67 12.58 4.35 1.71
N PRO A 68 12.39 4.99 0.55
CA PRO A 68 13.49 5.50 -0.27
C PRO A 68 14.16 6.74 0.32
N SER A 69 13.45 7.50 1.15
CA SER A 69 13.93 8.70 1.84
C SER A 69 13.09 8.96 3.10
N HIS A 70 13.62 9.77 4.03
CA HIS A 70 12.95 10.05 5.29
C HIS A 70 11.54 10.63 5.05
N GLY A 71 10.52 9.99 5.64
CA GLY A 71 9.12 10.40 5.51
C GLY A 71 8.47 10.01 4.18
N GLU A 72 9.14 9.20 3.35
CA GLU A 72 8.60 8.69 2.10
C GLU A 72 8.44 7.16 2.14
N MET A 73 7.46 6.68 1.39
CA MET A 73 7.16 5.27 1.17
C MET A 73 7.05 4.97 -0.31
N ALA A 74 7.42 3.76 -0.73
CA ALA A 74 7.20 3.26 -2.08
C ALA A 74 6.80 1.78 -2.03
N PHE A 75 6.07 1.30 -3.05
CA PHE A 75 5.78 -0.12 -3.18
C PHE A 75 7.07 -0.87 -3.54
N THR A 76 7.32 -2.00 -2.89
CA THR A 76 8.40 -2.90 -3.27
C THR A 76 8.01 -3.76 -4.48
N VAL A 77 6.70 -3.95 -4.69
CA VAL A 77 6.14 -4.74 -5.77
C VAL A 77 5.68 -3.80 -6.90
N PRO A 78 6.26 -3.90 -8.11
CA PRO A 78 5.82 -3.11 -9.26
C PRO A 78 4.34 -3.35 -9.60
N LEU A 79 3.65 -2.31 -10.08
CA LEU A 79 2.24 -2.34 -10.50
C LEU A 79 1.24 -2.75 -9.40
N PHE A 80 1.69 -2.82 -8.15
CA PHE A 80 0.84 -3.24 -7.05
C PHE A 80 -0.24 -2.20 -6.72
N ASP A 81 0.01 -0.93 -7.01
CA ASP A 81 -0.98 0.14 -6.92
C ASP A 81 -2.16 -0.07 -7.88
N GLU A 82 -1.90 -0.47 -9.12
CA GLU A 82 -2.95 -0.84 -10.09
C GLU A 82 -3.73 -2.07 -9.64
N PHE A 83 -3.05 -3.05 -9.05
CA PHE A 83 -3.71 -4.19 -8.44
C PHE A 83 -4.61 -3.75 -7.28
N MET A 84 -4.14 -2.88 -6.38
CA MET A 84 -4.93 -2.39 -5.24
C MET A 84 -6.20 -1.67 -5.69
N ARG A 85 -6.13 -0.83 -6.74
CA ARG A 85 -7.30 -0.15 -7.31
C ARG A 85 -8.35 -1.14 -7.85
N ARG A 86 -7.92 -2.27 -8.41
CA ARG A 86 -8.82 -3.33 -8.92
C ARG A 86 -9.36 -4.22 -7.79
N ALA A 87 -8.53 -4.58 -6.83
CA ALA A 87 -8.87 -5.49 -5.74
C ALA A 87 -9.74 -4.83 -4.65
N MET A 88 -9.65 -3.50 -4.52
CA MET A 88 -10.45 -2.68 -3.60
C MET A 88 -10.98 -1.47 -4.38
N PRO A 89 -12.00 -1.65 -5.23
CA PRO A 89 -12.49 -0.59 -6.12
C PRO A 89 -13.07 0.60 -5.35
N GLU A 90 -13.70 0.34 -4.21
CA GLU A 90 -14.21 1.37 -3.31
C GLU A 90 -13.15 1.76 -2.28
N PHE A 91 -12.84 3.04 -2.22
CA PHE A 91 -12.00 3.62 -1.16
C PHE A 91 -12.85 4.61 -0.37
N GLN A 92 -13.38 4.14 0.75
CA GLN A 92 -14.03 5.02 1.73
C GLN A 92 -12.93 5.61 2.62
N SER A 93 -12.77 6.93 2.53
CA SER A 93 -11.84 7.72 3.36
C SER A 93 -12.48 8.02 4.70
#